data_AF-A0A3E4QNE9-F1
#
_entry.id   AF-A0A3E4QNE9-F1
#
_cell.length_a   1.000
_cell.length_b   1.000
_cell.length_c   1.000
_cell.angle_alpha   90.00
_cell.angle_beta   90.00
_cell.angle_gamma   90.00
#
_symmetry.space_group_name_H-M   'P 1'
#
loop_
_entity.id
_entity.type
_entity.pdbx_description
1 polymer ?
#
loop_
_entity_poly.entity_id
_entity_poly.type
_entity_poly.pdbx_seq_one_letter_code
_entity_poly.pdbx_strand_id
1 'polypeptide(L)'
;MQITTSATPLDAVKVEQRPDGQADVWLRRNIQEKQVEPEDEGGPYTQYTADEVHLVKAITEDEVVERFDELWDEADAEETPQPERIAALERATKALAASATSPAQIRAAACLYIQAASTTLDDTQVASVSALLRAWEVDKRFKKDEPFTHEGRTFRASQEFTGQSQYEPGGAGLESLFYEIVIAPDGIIVWQMPKGGHDSPNFGDKRHYPDADGPVYVSKRDGNTSEPTKDEWWEPAK
;
A
#
# COMPACT_ATOMS: atom_id res chain seq x y z
N MET A 1 -29.38 -9.56 0.83
CA MET A 1 -30.25 -10.06 1.90
C MET A 1 -31.65 -10.24 1.33
N GLN A 2 -32.27 -11.37 1.65
CA GLN A 2 -33.64 -11.68 1.26
C GLN A 2 -34.43 -12.18 2.46
N ILE A 3 -35.75 -11.96 2.47
CA ILE A 3 -36.62 -12.58 3.46
C ILE A 3 -36.94 -14.00 3.01
N THR A 4 -36.64 -14.99 3.84
CA THR A 4 -37.02 -16.38 3.61
C THR A 4 -38.20 -16.78 4.50
N THR A 5 -39.07 -17.64 4.00
CA THR A 5 -40.25 -18.14 4.72
C THR A 5 -40.30 -19.67 4.64
N SER A 6 -40.58 -20.33 5.76
CA SER A 6 -40.63 -21.80 5.85
C SER A 6 -41.80 -22.28 6.71
N ALA A 7 -42.34 -23.45 6.38
CA ALA A 7 -43.34 -24.15 7.19
C ALA A 7 -42.73 -24.96 8.35
N THR A 8 -41.41 -25.17 8.33
CA THR A 8 -40.64 -25.85 9.38
C THR A 8 -39.62 -24.91 10.02
N PRO A 9 -39.18 -25.17 11.27
CA PRO A 9 -38.15 -24.36 11.93
C PRO A 9 -36.92 -24.17 11.04
N LEU A 10 -36.36 -22.96 11.06
CA LEU A 10 -35.17 -22.59 10.31
C LEU A 10 -33.96 -22.63 11.24
N ASP A 11 -32.87 -23.22 10.76
CA ASP A 11 -31.56 -23.13 11.42
C ASP A 11 -30.85 -21.84 11.03
N ALA A 12 -30.07 -21.29 11.96
CA ALA A 12 -29.27 -20.08 11.76
C ALA A 12 -28.20 -20.28 10.67
N VAL A 13 -27.65 -21.49 10.55
CA VAL A 13 -26.65 -21.85 9.55
C VAL A 13 -27.14 -23.09 8.82
N LYS A 14 -27.03 -23.07 7.49
CA LYS A 14 -27.17 -24.25 6.66
C LYS A 14 -26.02 -24.28 5.66
N VAL A 15 -25.29 -25.39 5.60
CA VAL A 15 -24.17 -25.57 4.66
C VAL A 15 -24.39 -26.81 3.81
N GLU A 16 -24.32 -26.68 2.49
CA GLU A 16 -24.35 -27.80 1.55
C GLU A 16 -23.03 -27.85 0.77
N GLN A 17 -22.26 -28.92 0.98
CA GLN A 17 -20.98 -29.14 0.30
C GLN A 17 -21.20 -29.52 -1.17
N ARG A 18 -20.44 -28.90 -2.07
CA ARG A 18 -20.47 -29.16 -3.50
C ARG A 18 -19.35 -30.12 -3.94
N PRO A 19 -19.52 -30.82 -5.08
CA PRO A 19 -18.49 -31.72 -5.61
C PRO A 19 -17.19 -31.04 -6.05
N ASP A 20 -17.20 -29.72 -6.25
CA ASP A 20 -16.04 -28.91 -6.68
C ASP A 20 -15.18 -28.39 -5.50
N GLY A 21 -15.53 -28.77 -4.26
CA GLY A 21 -14.85 -28.32 -3.05
C GLY A 21 -15.32 -26.96 -2.52
N GLN A 22 -16.35 -26.36 -3.12
CA GLN A 22 -17.05 -25.21 -2.54
C GLN A 22 -18.25 -25.67 -1.69
N ALA A 23 -18.84 -24.76 -0.94
CA ALA A 23 -20.08 -25.00 -0.19
C ALA A 23 -21.07 -23.86 -0.43
N ASP A 24 -22.34 -24.22 -0.60
CA ASP A 24 -23.47 -23.29 -0.49
C ASP A 24 -23.74 -23.03 1.00
N VAL A 25 -23.66 -21.78 1.41
CA VAL A 25 -23.82 -21.36 2.80
C VAL A 25 -25.02 -20.42 2.88
N TRP A 26 -26.05 -20.81 3.63
CA TRP A 26 -27.16 -19.94 4.00
C TRP A 26 -27.02 -19.52 5.46
N LEU A 27 -26.88 -18.21 5.67
CA LEU A 27 -26.87 -17.58 6.99
C LEU A 27 -28.24 -16.96 7.23
N ARG A 28 -28.81 -17.17 8.42
CA ARG A 28 -30.13 -16.65 8.79
C ARG A 28 -30.11 -15.94 10.13
N ARG A 29 -30.58 -14.70 10.15
CA ARG A 29 -30.79 -13.91 11.38
C ARG A 29 -32.26 -13.52 11.54
N ASN A 30 -32.60 -13.04 12.74
CA ASN A 30 -33.94 -12.54 13.07
C ASN A 30 -35.04 -13.57 12.79
N ILE A 31 -34.80 -14.84 13.13
CA ILE A 31 -35.75 -15.94 12.93
C ILE A 31 -36.96 -15.71 13.84
N GLN A 32 -38.14 -15.58 13.25
CA GLN A 32 -39.40 -15.35 13.94
C GLN A 32 -40.39 -16.46 13.60
N GLU A 33 -41.11 -16.92 14.62
CA GLU A 33 -42.28 -17.80 14.47
C GLU A 33 -43.55 -16.93 14.47
N LYS A 34 -44.41 -17.14 13.47
CA LYS A 34 -45.69 -16.44 13.34
C LYS A 34 -46.80 -17.46 13.10
N GLN A 35 -47.92 -17.31 13.82
CA GLN A 35 -49.15 -17.99 13.46
C GLN A 35 -49.86 -17.20 12.36
N VAL A 36 -50.12 -17.87 11.24
CA VAL A 36 -50.80 -17.30 10.08
C VAL A 36 -52.18 -17.94 9.98
N GLU A 37 -53.21 -17.10 10.04
CA GLU A 37 -54.58 -17.48 9.69
C GLU A 37 -54.76 -17.23 8.20
N PRO A 38 -54.94 -18.28 7.37
CA PRO A 38 -55.16 -18.09 5.94
C PRO A 38 -56.51 -17.42 5.68
N GLU A 39 -56.56 -16.59 4.63
CA GLU A 39 -57.80 -15.91 4.20
C GLU A 39 -58.80 -16.87 3.52
N ASP A 40 -58.32 -18.02 3.03
CA ASP A 40 -59.10 -19.10 2.40
C ASP A 40 -59.30 -20.30 3.36
N GLU A 41 -60.09 -21.31 2.93
CA GLU A 41 -60.35 -22.55 3.68
C GLU A 41 -59.06 -23.27 4.12
N GLY A 42 -58.63 -23.00 5.36
CA GLY A 42 -57.50 -23.62 6.03
C GLY A 42 -57.48 -23.26 7.52
N GLY A 43 -57.05 -24.20 8.37
CA GLY A 43 -56.80 -23.89 9.78
C GLY A 43 -55.54 -23.03 9.97
N PRO A 44 -55.35 -22.39 11.14
CA PRO A 44 -54.13 -21.64 11.42
C PRO A 44 -52.90 -22.55 11.29
N TYR A 45 -51.84 -22.04 10.66
CA TYR A 45 -50.58 -22.75 10.52
C TYR A 45 -49.41 -21.90 11.04
N THR A 46 -48.36 -22.58 11.48
CA THR A 46 -47.11 -21.95 11.90
C THR A 46 -46.22 -21.67 10.69
N GLN A 47 -45.73 -20.44 10.58
CA GLN A 47 -44.78 -19.99 9.58
C GLN A 47 -43.55 -19.41 10.27
N TYR A 48 -42.36 -19.74 9.76
CA TYR A 48 -41.09 -19.19 10.21
C TYR A 48 -40.57 -18.22 9.15
N THR A 49 -40.11 -17.05 9.58
CA THR A 49 -39.54 -16.02 8.70
C THR A 49 -38.16 -15.62 9.19
N ALA A 50 -37.20 -15.41 8.28
CA ALA A 50 -35.85 -14.97 8.64
C ALA A 50 -35.24 -14.08 7.58
N ASP A 51 -34.29 -13.24 7.98
CA ASP A 51 -33.39 -12.56 7.07
C ASP A 51 -32.33 -13.57 6.62
N GLU A 52 -32.19 -13.80 5.33
CA GLU A 52 -31.29 -14.80 4.75
C GLU A 52 -30.25 -14.16 3.83
N VAL A 53 -29.01 -14.65 3.97
CA VAL A 53 -27.88 -14.40 3.09
C VAL A 53 -27.44 -15.74 2.52
N HIS A 54 -27.23 -15.81 1.20
CA HIS A 54 -26.66 -16.97 0.53
C HIS A 54 -25.27 -16.64 -0.02
N LEU A 55 -24.28 -17.45 0.32
CA LEU A 55 -22.87 -17.32 -0.09
C LEU A 55 -22.40 -18.64 -0.70
N VAL A 56 -21.41 -18.57 -1.58
CA VAL A 56 -20.71 -19.75 -2.10
C VAL A 56 -19.23 -19.63 -1.76
N LYS A 57 -18.74 -20.45 -0.82
CA LYS A 57 -17.35 -20.39 -0.33
C LYS A 57 -16.82 -21.79 -0.01
N ALA A 58 -15.51 -22.00 -0.18
CA ALA A 58 -14.82 -23.21 0.24
C ALA A 58 -14.56 -23.17 1.75
N ILE A 59 -15.60 -23.49 2.54
CA ILE A 59 -15.59 -23.41 4.00
C ILE A 59 -16.38 -24.59 4.58
N THR A 60 -15.99 -25.05 5.76
CA THR A 60 -16.68 -26.11 6.50
C THR A 60 -17.83 -25.56 7.34
N GLU A 61 -18.76 -26.43 7.76
CA GLU A 61 -19.89 -26.01 8.60
C GLU A 61 -19.44 -25.43 9.94
N ASP A 62 -18.46 -26.05 10.60
CA ASP A 62 -17.90 -25.56 11.86
C ASP A 62 -17.29 -24.16 11.70
N GLU A 63 -16.54 -23.91 10.62
CA GLU A 63 -15.96 -22.60 10.33
C GLU A 63 -17.02 -21.54 10.00
N VAL A 64 -18.13 -21.92 9.36
CA VAL A 64 -19.26 -21.00 9.11
C VAL A 64 -19.93 -20.59 10.41
N VAL A 65 -20.11 -21.53 11.35
CA VAL A 65 -20.71 -21.24 12.66
C VAL A 65 -19.81 -20.30 13.45
N GLU A 66 -18.50 -20.54 13.47
CA GLU A 66 -17.53 -19.67 14.16
C GLU A 66 -17.45 -18.26 13.55
N ARG A 67 -17.59 -18.16 12.23
CA ARG A 67 -17.47 -16.91 11.47
C ARG A 67 -18.81 -16.31 11.05
N PHE A 68 -19.89 -16.73 11.71
CA PHE A 68 -21.25 -16.33 11.35
C PHE A 68 -21.42 -14.82 11.24
N ASP A 69 -20.95 -14.09 12.27
CA ASP A 69 -21.07 -12.64 12.32
C ASP A 69 -20.22 -11.95 11.25
N GLU A 70 -19.01 -12.44 11.03
CA GLU A 70 -18.09 -11.91 10.02
C GLU A 70 -18.65 -12.09 8.60
N LEU A 71 -19.16 -13.29 8.29
CA LEU A 71 -19.74 -13.60 6.97
C LEU A 71 -21.04 -12.85 6.73
N TRP A 72 -21.83 -12.59 7.78
CA TRP A 72 -23.02 -11.76 7.70
C TRP A 72 -22.66 -10.30 7.39
N ASP A 73 -21.69 -9.74 8.11
CA ASP A 73 -21.24 -8.36 7.91
C ASP A 73 -20.58 -8.16 6.54
N GLU A 74 -19.87 -9.19 6.02
CA GLU A 74 -19.33 -9.20 4.66
C GLU A 74 -20.45 -9.09 3.61
N ALA A 75 -21.52 -9.87 3.77
CA ALA A 75 -22.66 -9.83 2.85
C ALA A 75 -23.46 -8.52 2.94
N ASP A 76 -23.60 -7.94 4.13
CA ASP A 76 -24.21 -6.62 4.34
C ASP A 76 -23.40 -5.50 3.66
N ALA A 77 -22.07 -5.58 3.76
CA ALA A 77 -21.17 -4.64 3.10
C ALA A 77 -21.24 -4.74 1.56
N GLU A 78 -21.43 -5.94 1.00
CA GLU A 78 -21.62 -6.11 -0.44
C GLU A 78 -22.96 -5.55 -0.94
N GLU A 79 -24.01 -5.58 -0.11
CA GLU A 79 -25.35 -5.10 -0.47
C GLU A 79 -25.56 -3.59 -0.32
N THR A 80 -24.56 -2.86 0.22
CA THR A 80 -24.60 -1.39 0.26
C THR A 80 -24.90 -0.86 -1.16
N PRO A 81 -26.05 -0.20 -1.40
CA PRO A 81 -26.58 -0.03 -2.75
C PRO A 81 -25.56 0.65 -3.66
N GLN A 82 -25.29 0.04 -4.82
CA GLN A 82 -24.43 0.61 -5.87
C GLN A 82 -24.64 2.12 -6.08
N PRO A 83 -25.87 2.69 -6.10
CA PRO A 83 -26.07 4.12 -6.23
C PRO A 83 -25.60 4.94 -5.02
N GLU A 84 -25.66 4.43 -3.79
CA GLU A 84 -25.14 5.12 -2.62
C GLU A 84 -23.62 5.03 -2.54
N ARG A 85 -23.03 3.89 -2.94
CA ARG A 85 -21.59 3.75 -3.11
C ARG A 85 -21.08 4.63 -4.24
N ILE A 86 -21.77 4.69 -5.39
CA ILE A 86 -21.44 5.58 -6.50
C ILE A 86 -21.64 7.03 -6.10
N ALA A 87 -22.73 7.40 -5.41
CA ALA A 87 -22.93 8.76 -4.93
C ALA A 87 -21.94 9.16 -3.81
N ALA A 88 -21.51 8.21 -2.98
CA ALA A 88 -20.44 8.41 -2.01
C ALA A 88 -19.08 8.51 -2.71
N LEU A 89 -18.84 7.72 -3.75
CA LEU A 89 -17.63 7.78 -4.57
C LEU A 89 -17.60 9.04 -5.43
N GLU A 90 -18.73 9.52 -5.93
CA GLU A 90 -18.88 10.79 -6.66
C GLU A 90 -18.74 11.96 -5.70
N ARG A 91 -19.31 11.88 -4.49
CA ARG A 91 -19.06 12.89 -3.43
C ARG A 91 -17.61 12.86 -2.98
N ALA A 92 -17.00 11.69 -2.83
CA ALA A 92 -15.59 11.54 -2.47
C ALA A 92 -14.68 11.97 -3.63
N THR A 93 -15.04 11.72 -4.88
CA THR A 93 -14.32 12.15 -6.09
C THR A 93 -14.49 13.64 -6.29
N LYS A 94 -15.66 14.21 -6.00
CA LYS A 94 -15.92 15.65 -6.04
C LYS A 94 -15.28 16.38 -4.85
N ALA A 95 -15.22 15.75 -3.68
CA ALA A 95 -14.49 16.26 -2.52
C ALA A 95 -12.98 16.11 -2.71
N LEU A 96 -12.51 15.04 -3.37
CA LEU A 96 -11.11 14.86 -3.77
C LEU A 96 -10.75 15.82 -4.90
N ALA A 97 -11.61 16.04 -5.89
CA ALA A 97 -11.44 17.05 -6.93
C ALA A 97 -11.63 18.49 -6.41
N ALA A 98 -12.27 18.66 -5.24
CA ALA A 98 -12.32 19.93 -4.50
C ALA A 98 -11.14 20.08 -3.53
N SER A 99 -10.56 18.97 -3.07
CA SER A 99 -9.37 18.89 -2.19
C SER A 99 -8.06 18.74 -2.98
N ALA A 100 -8.14 18.52 -4.29
CA ALA A 100 -7.06 18.51 -5.25
C ALA A 100 -7.32 19.65 -6.27
N THR A 101 -6.52 20.69 -6.39
CA THR A 101 -5.30 20.99 -5.66
C THR A 101 -4.84 22.39 -5.99
N SER A 102 -4.45 23.20 -5.01
CA SER A 102 -3.32 24.08 -5.31
C SER A 102 -2.09 23.18 -5.45
N PRO A 103 -1.23 23.34 -6.48
CA PRO A 103 0.07 22.65 -6.54
C PRO A 103 0.85 22.78 -5.22
N ALA A 104 0.62 23.86 -4.47
CA ALA A 104 1.15 24.08 -3.13
C ALA A 104 0.69 23.05 -2.09
N GLN A 105 -0.58 22.63 -2.09
CA GLN A 105 -1.10 21.63 -1.13
C GLN A 105 -0.60 20.21 -1.43
N ILE A 106 -0.56 19.78 -2.70
CA ILE A 106 0.10 18.51 -3.07
C ILE A 106 1.56 18.54 -2.66
N ARG A 107 2.27 19.64 -2.96
CA ARG A 107 3.67 19.78 -2.59
C ARG A 107 3.87 19.72 -1.07
N ALA A 108 3.02 20.39 -0.30
CA ALA A 108 3.08 20.35 1.16
C ALA A 108 2.85 18.93 1.71
N ALA A 109 1.84 18.22 1.20
CA ALA A 109 1.56 16.84 1.60
C ALA A 109 2.71 15.89 1.23
N ALA A 110 3.28 16.03 0.02
CA ALA A 110 4.41 15.23 -0.43
C ALA A 110 5.66 15.48 0.43
N CYS A 111 5.99 16.75 0.75
CA CYS A 111 7.09 17.07 1.65
C CYS A 111 6.90 16.46 3.04
N LEU A 112 5.68 16.52 3.60
CA LEU A 112 5.37 15.91 4.91
C LEU A 112 5.55 14.39 4.89
N TYR A 113 5.05 13.72 3.84
CA TYR A 113 5.22 12.28 3.67
C TYR A 113 6.70 11.90 3.55
N ILE A 114 7.45 12.59 2.68
CA ILE A 114 8.89 12.34 2.50
C ILE A 114 9.64 12.57 3.80
N GLN A 115 9.31 13.61 4.57
CA GLN A 115 9.95 13.87 5.86
C GLN A 115 9.68 12.74 6.86
N ALA A 116 8.46 12.20 6.90
CA ALA A 116 8.08 11.08 7.77
C ALA A 116 8.72 9.75 7.37
N ALA A 117 8.87 9.50 6.05
CA ALA A 117 9.44 8.28 5.48
C ALA A 117 10.94 8.41 5.13
N SER A 118 11.56 9.54 5.44
CA SER A 118 12.88 9.94 4.91
C SER A 118 13.96 8.87 5.10
N THR A 119 14.00 8.22 6.27
CA THR A 119 15.02 7.22 6.60
C THR A 119 14.73 5.83 6.04
N THR A 120 13.59 5.60 5.40
CA THR A 120 13.23 4.28 4.84
C THR A 120 13.31 4.24 3.32
N LEU A 121 13.41 5.39 2.66
CA LEU A 121 13.56 5.45 1.21
C LEU A 121 14.91 4.87 0.80
N ASP A 122 14.96 4.07 -0.25
CA ASP A 122 16.22 3.72 -0.93
C ASP A 122 16.72 4.89 -1.80
N ASP A 123 17.95 4.84 -2.27
CA ASP A 123 18.55 5.94 -3.02
C ASP A 123 17.82 6.17 -4.36
N THR A 124 17.36 5.12 -5.04
CA THR A 124 16.58 5.22 -6.29
C THR A 124 15.29 6.04 -6.07
N GLN A 125 14.59 5.79 -4.96
CA GLN A 125 13.42 6.55 -4.55
C GLN A 125 13.78 7.99 -4.18
N VAL A 126 14.89 8.19 -3.47
CA VAL A 126 15.40 9.53 -3.12
C VAL A 126 15.69 10.36 -4.37
N ALA A 127 16.28 9.79 -5.41
CA ALA A 127 16.51 10.50 -6.67
C ALA A 127 15.22 11.03 -7.28
N SER A 128 14.15 10.23 -7.24
CA SER A 128 12.82 10.59 -7.77
C SER A 128 12.13 11.73 -7.00
N VAL A 129 12.52 11.96 -5.74
CA VAL A 129 11.93 12.99 -4.88
C VAL A 129 12.91 14.06 -4.43
N SER A 130 14.11 14.11 -5.02
CA SER A 130 15.22 14.99 -4.61
C SER A 130 14.83 16.47 -4.47
N ALA A 131 13.99 16.98 -5.38
CA ALA A 131 13.50 18.36 -5.36
C ALA A 131 12.57 18.72 -4.17
N LEU A 132 12.12 17.72 -3.40
CA LEU A 132 11.23 17.86 -2.25
C LEU A 132 11.96 17.66 -0.92
N LEU A 133 13.22 17.22 -0.95
CA LEU A 133 14.04 17.03 0.23
C LEU A 133 14.35 18.37 0.89
N ARG A 134 14.49 18.33 2.21
CA ARG A 134 14.93 19.51 2.96
C ARG A 134 16.39 19.84 2.62
N ALA A 135 16.71 21.13 2.65
CA ALA A 135 18.08 21.59 2.48
C ALA A 135 18.92 21.37 3.75
N TRP A 136 20.22 21.22 3.56
CA TRP A 136 21.21 21.28 4.61
C TRP A 136 21.28 22.69 5.21
N GLU A 137 21.35 22.76 6.54
CA GLU A 137 21.41 24.02 7.28
C GLU A 137 22.26 23.83 8.54
N VAL A 138 23.02 24.87 8.90
CA VAL A 138 23.77 24.93 10.17
C VAL A 138 22.80 24.86 11.36
N ASP A 139 23.23 24.23 12.44
CA ASP A 139 22.47 24.01 13.68
C ASP A 139 21.19 23.16 13.51
N LYS A 140 20.98 22.54 12.34
CA LYS A 140 19.91 21.55 12.16
C LYS A 140 20.45 20.14 12.37
N ARG A 141 19.67 19.33 13.09
CA ARG A 141 19.94 17.92 13.30
C ARG A 141 19.45 17.10 12.11
N PHE A 142 20.27 16.18 11.63
CA PHE A 142 19.95 15.20 10.59
C PHE A 142 20.08 13.82 11.21
N LYS A 143 19.05 12.98 11.06
CA LYS A 143 19.08 11.60 11.55
C LYS A 143 19.97 10.75 10.66
N LYS A 144 20.45 9.62 11.19
CA LYS A 144 21.05 8.58 10.37
C LYS A 144 20.08 8.18 9.24
N ASP A 145 20.62 7.96 8.05
CA ASP A 145 19.93 7.56 6.83
C ASP A 145 18.98 8.62 6.24
N GLU A 146 18.92 9.82 6.81
CA GLU A 146 18.11 10.94 6.30
C GLU A 146 18.71 11.54 5.01
N PRO A 147 17.96 11.59 3.90
CA PRO A 147 18.36 12.31 2.69
C PRO A 147 18.10 13.83 2.80
N PHE A 148 18.99 14.61 2.20
CA PHE A 148 18.91 16.07 2.17
C PHE A 148 19.58 16.65 0.92
N THR A 149 19.37 17.94 0.65
CA THR A 149 20.00 18.63 -0.47
C THR A 149 20.94 19.74 -0.01
N HIS A 150 21.98 20.03 -0.80
CA HIS A 150 22.84 21.17 -0.59
C HIS A 150 23.37 21.63 -1.94
N GLU A 151 23.22 22.93 -2.27
CA GLU A 151 23.65 23.51 -3.55
C GLU A 151 23.21 22.72 -4.80
N GLY A 152 21.98 22.19 -4.79
CA GLY A 152 21.44 21.42 -5.91
C GLY A 152 21.94 19.96 -6.00
N ARG A 153 22.82 19.54 -5.09
CA ARG A 153 23.30 18.16 -4.95
C ARG A 153 22.49 17.44 -3.88
N THR A 154 22.42 16.11 -3.98
CA THR A 154 21.66 15.26 -3.07
C THR A 154 22.61 14.40 -2.24
N PHE A 155 22.34 14.29 -0.95
CA PHE A 155 23.17 13.56 0.01
C PHE A 155 22.30 12.70 0.92
N ARG A 156 22.91 11.70 1.54
CA ARG A 156 22.32 10.94 2.65
C ARG A 156 23.25 10.93 3.85
N ALA A 157 22.68 11.11 5.04
CA ALA A 157 23.38 11.01 6.30
C ALA A 157 23.85 9.57 6.59
N SER A 158 25.16 9.36 6.70
CA SER A 158 25.78 8.07 7.08
C SER A 158 25.57 7.78 8.58
N GLN A 159 25.49 8.83 9.37
CA GLN A 159 25.22 8.80 10.81
C GLN A 159 24.38 10.01 11.21
N GLU A 160 23.90 10.03 12.44
CA GLU A 160 23.26 11.22 12.99
C GLU A 160 24.28 12.33 13.22
N PHE A 161 23.96 13.56 12.79
CA PHE A 161 24.83 14.71 13.00
C PHE A 161 24.03 16.02 13.13
N THR A 162 24.72 17.08 13.54
CA THR A 162 24.19 18.45 13.51
C THR A 162 25.01 19.25 12.51
N GLY A 163 24.35 19.98 11.61
CA GLY A 163 25.00 20.80 10.59
C GLY A 163 25.92 21.83 11.22
N GLN A 164 27.17 21.90 10.75
CA GLN A 164 28.17 22.86 11.19
C GLN A 164 28.87 23.43 9.97
N SER A 165 29.25 24.70 10.00
CA SER A 165 29.92 25.38 8.87
C SER A 165 31.25 24.71 8.46
N GLN A 166 31.92 24.01 9.36
CA GLN A 166 33.14 23.25 9.06
C GLN A 166 32.87 21.95 8.29
N TYR A 167 31.64 21.44 8.34
CA TYR A 167 31.23 20.16 7.74
C TYR A 167 30.17 20.37 6.66
N GLU A 168 30.42 21.34 5.78
CA GLU A 168 29.55 21.66 4.67
C GLU A 168 29.56 20.53 3.62
N PRO A 169 28.37 20.08 3.13
CA PRO A 169 28.31 19.01 2.14
C PRO A 169 29.07 19.32 0.85
N GLY A 170 29.84 18.34 0.37
CA GLY A 170 30.74 18.52 -0.77
C GLY A 170 32.20 18.77 -0.41
N GLY A 171 32.51 18.98 0.88
CA GLY A 171 33.88 18.94 1.39
C GLY A 171 34.47 17.53 1.40
N ALA A 172 35.80 17.42 1.25
CA ALA A 172 36.52 16.15 1.32
C ALA A 172 36.59 15.59 2.75
N GLY A 173 36.53 14.27 2.92
CA GLY A 173 36.71 13.61 4.22
C GLY A 173 35.46 13.57 5.10
N LEU A 174 34.28 13.90 4.54
CA LEU A 174 33.01 13.96 5.25
C LEU A 174 32.16 12.69 5.05
N GLU A 175 32.70 11.65 4.41
CA GLU A 175 31.99 10.41 4.05
C GLU A 175 31.44 9.67 5.28
N SER A 176 32.09 9.87 6.43
CA SER A 176 31.64 9.35 7.72
C SER A 176 30.36 10.02 8.22
N LEU A 177 30.09 11.28 7.86
CA LEU A 177 28.89 12.02 8.23
C LEU A 177 27.77 11.82 7.22
N PHE A 178 28.09 11.90 5.93
CA PHE A 178 27.14 11.76 4.82
C PHE A 178 27.86 11.38 3.53
N TYR A 179 27.13 10.83 2.57
CA TYR A 179 27.63 10.58 1.23
C TYR A 179 26.72 11.21 0.18
N GLU A 180 27.29 11.51 -0.99
CA GLU A 180 26.54 12.08 -2.10
C GLU A 180 25.84 10.98 -2.90
N ILE A 181 24.58 11.23 -3.23
CA ILE A 181 23.82 10.47 -4.22
C ILE A 181 23.93 11.27 -5.53
N VAL A 182 24.84 10.84 -6.41
CA VAL A 182 25.08 11.53 -7.68
C VAL A 182 23.96 11.16 -8.65
N ILE A 183 23.11 12.12 -8.99
CA ILE A 183 21.97 11.96 -9.89
C ILE A 183 22.32 12.62 -11.22
N ALA A 184 22.31 11.84 -12.31
CA ALA A 184 22.52 12.33 -13.66
C ALA A 184 21.34 13.19 -14.14
N PRO A 185 21.48 13.99 -15.23
CA PRO A 185 20.41 14.88 -15.70
C PRO A 185 19.08 14.18 -16.05
N ASP A 186 19.11 12.89 -16.34
CA ASP A 186 17.92 12.08 -16.63
C ASP A 186 17.24 11.50 -15.38
N GLY A 187 17.77 11.79 -14.19
CA GLY A 187 17.26 11.33 -12.90
C GLY A 187 17.81 9.98 -12.44
N ILE A 188 18.68 9.33 -13.21
CA ILE A 188 19.28 8.04 -12.85
C ILE A 188 20.54 8.27 -12.02
N ILE A 189 20.73 7.45 -10.97
CA ILE A 189 21.89 7.55 -10.09
C ILE A 189 23.14 6.98 -10.75
N VAL A 190 24.29 7.63 -10.55
CA VAL A 190 25.60 7.05 -10.89
C VAL A 190 25.98 5.99 -9.87
N TRP A 191 26.34 4.80 -10.35
CA TRP A 191 26.77 3.71 -9.48
C TRP A 191 27.98 4.12 -8.65
N GLN A 192 27.91 3.83 -7.35
CA GLN A 192 29.03 3.88 -6.43
C GLN A 192 29.02 2.60 -5.60
N MET A 193 30.17 2.22 -5.06
CA MET A 193 30.28 1.08 -4.14
C MET A 193 29.29 1.26 -2.98
N PRO A 194 28.32 0.35 -2.79
CA PRO A 194 27.36 0.48 -1.70
C PRO A 194 28.01 0.41 -0.33
N LYS A 195 27.51 1.22 0.60
CA LYS A 195 27.92 1.38 1.99
C LYS A 195 26.87 0.83 2.95
N GLY A 196 25.66 0.51 2.46
CA GLY A 196 24.57 -0.04 3.27
C GLY A 196 23.40 -0.57 2.42
N GLY A 197 22.24 -0.71 3.06
CA GLY A 197 21.03 -1.21 2.41
C GLY A 197 20.35 -0.19 1.49
N HIS A 198 20.51 1.11 1.76
CA HIS A 198 19.82 2.17 1.01
C HIS A 198 20.45 2.47 -0.36
N ASP A 199 21.75 2.24 -0.53
CA ASP A 199 22.48 2.52 -1.76
C ASP A 199 22.73 1.29 -2.64
N SER A 200 22.46 0.09 -2.10
CA SER A 200 22.50 -1.16 -2.85
C SER A 200 21.33 -1.25 -3.84
N PRO A 201 21.57 -1.25 -5.16
CA PRO A 201 20.53 -1.34 -6.18
C PRO A 201 19.75 -2.66 -6.07
N ASN A 202 18.44 -2.59 -6.20
CA ASN A 202 17.57 -3.77 -6.24
C ASN A 202 17.34 -4.27 -7.67
N PHE A 203 16.68 -5.42 -7.84
CA PHE A 203 16.37 -5.95 -9.15
C PHE A 203 15.59 -4.90 -9.97
N GLY A 204 16.05 -4.62 -11.19
CA GLY A 204 15.44 -3.63 -12.08
C GLY A 204 15.91 -2.19 -11.86
N ASP A 205 16.65 -1.89 -10.80
CA ASP A 205 17.20 -0.55 -10.59
C ASP A 205 18.22 -0.21 -11.66
N LYS A 206 18.18 1.05 -12.11
CA LYS A 206 19.09 1.59 -13.11
C LYS A 206 20.23 2.37 -12.47
N ARG A 207 21.43 2.24 -13.01
CA ARG A 207 22.58 3.07 -12.66
C ARG A 207 23.37 3.50 -13.89
N HIS A 208 23.82 4.75 -13.90
CA HIS A 208 24.87 5.20 -14.81
C HIS A 208 26.23 4.67 -14.34
N TYR A 209 27.10 4.28 -15.26
CA TYR A 209 28.47 3.87 -14.95
C TYR A 209 29.41 4.11 -16.13
N PRO A 210 30.66 4.58 -15.93
CA PRO A 210 31.30 4.87 -14.64
C PRO A 210 30.94 6.24 -14.03
N ASP A 211 30.33 7.12 -14.80
CA ASP A 211 29.95 8.48 -14.42
C ASP A 211 28.59 8.85 -15.00
N ALA A 212 28.12 10.09 -14.76
CA ALA A 212 26.80 10.56 -15.17
C ALA A 212 26.58 10.59 -16.69
N ASP A 213 27.64 10.59 -17.50
CA ASP A 213 27.56 10.52 -18.96
C ASP A 213 27.77 9.09 -19.49
N GLY A 214 28.11 8.16 -18.61
CA GLY A 214 28.32 6.75 -18.93
C GLY A 214 27.03 6.03 -19.34
N PRO A 215 27.13 4.83 -19.94
CA PRO A 215 25.97 4.00 -20.22
C PRO A 215 25.17 3.64 -18.96
N VAL A 216 23.87 3.40 -19.15
CA VAL A 216 22.97 2.95 -18.09
C VAL A 216 22.95 1.42 -18.07
N TYR A 217 23.03 0.87 -16.86
CA TYR A 217 22.90 -0.57 -16.59
C TYR A 217 21.71 -0.83 -15.67
N VAL A 218 21.08 -1.98 -15.84
CA VAL A 218 19.98 -2.48 -15.02
C VAL A 218 20.51 -3.59 -14.12
N SER A 219 20.25 -3.51 -12.83
CA SER A 219 20.60 -4.56 -11.87
C SER A 219 19.71 -5.80 -12.06
N LYS A 220 20.32 -6.98 -12.00
CA LYS A 220 19.63 -8.28 -12.15
C LYS A 220 19.44 -9.04 -10.84
N ARG A 221 19.66 -8.37 -9.70
CA ARG A 221 19.43 -8.94 -8.36
C ARG A 221 19.13 -7.85 -7.33
N ASP A 222 18.52 -8.27 -6.23
CA ASP A 222 18.34 -7.41 -5.05
C ASP A 222 19.65 -7.22 -4.28
N GLY A 223 19.85 -6.04 -3.71
CA GLY A 223 21.04 -5.74 -2.91
C GLY A 223 22.37 -5.85 -3.68
N ASN A 224 22.42 -5.37 -4.92
CA ASN A 224 23.55 -5.60 -5.82
C ASN A 224 24.80 -4.77 -5.45
N THR A 225 25.80 -5.40 -4.86
CA THR A 225 27.03 -4.73 -4.42
C THR A 225 28.15 -4.71 -5.46
N SER A 226 27.95 -5.32 -6.62
CA SER A 226 29.02 -5.40 -7.63
C SER A 226 29.00 -4.23 -8.60
N GLU A 227 30.18 -3.94 -9.14
CA GLU A 227 30.38 -2.90 -10.12
C GLU A 227 29.83 -3.32 -11.50
N PRO A 228 29.10 -2.44 -12.21
CA PRO A 228 28.67 -2.70 -13.58
C PRO A 228 29.83 -3.14 -14.47
N THR A 229 29.57 -4.05 -15.43
CA THR A 229 30.56 -4.65 -16.35
C THR A 229 31.54 -5.67 -15.76
N LYS A 230 31.60 -5.86 -14.43
CA LYS A 230 32.52 -6.82 -13.81
C LYS A 230 31.98 -8.24 -13.70
N ASP A 231 30.66 -8.41 -13.82
CA ASP A 231 29.97 -9.69 -13.68
C ASP A 231 28.64 -9.73 -14.46
N GLU A 232 27.92 -10.84 -14.33
CA GLU A 232 26.64 -11.10 -14.97
C GLU A 232 25.41 -10.46 -14.29
N TRP A 233 25.60 -9.74 -13.17
CA TRP A 233 24.51 -9.15 -12.38
C TRP A 233 24.03 -7.80 -12.91
N TRP A 234 24.61 -7.36 -14.02
CA TRP A 234 24.26 -6.14 -14.73
C TRP A 234 23.97 -6.43 -16.19
N GLU A 235 22.97 -5.74 -16.75
CA GLU A 235 22.75 -5.70 -18.19
C GLU A 235 22.67 -4.26 -18.70
N PRO A 236 23.15 -3.96 -19.91
CA PRO A 236 22.97 -2.64 -20.49
C PRO A 236 21.47 -2.32 -20.67
N ALA A 237 21.05 -1.13 -20.24
CA ALA A 237 19.71 -0.65 -20.52
C ALA A 237 19.54 -0.41 -22.04
N LYS A 238 18.39 -0.80 -22.57
CA LYS A 238 18.03 -0.60 -23.99
C LYS A 238 17.41 0.76 -24.24
#